data_AF-A0A011Q5C9-F1
#
_entry.id   AF-A0A011Q5C9-F1
#
_cell.length_a   1.000
_cell.length_b   1.000
_cell.length_c   1.000
_cell.angle_alpha   90.00
_cell.angle_beta   90.00
_cell.angle_gamma   90.00
#
_symmetry.space_group_name_H-M   'P 1'
#
loop_
_entity.id
_entity.type
_entity.pdbx_description
1 polymer ?
#
loop_
_entity_poly.entity_id
_entity_poly.type
_entity_poly.pdbx_seq_one_letter_code
_entity_poly.pdbx_strand_id
1 'polypeptide(L)'
;MIFFADEGGSWQLGVEWRSVFAAYFPCLAKTAAAADFASTVDQMIEDFARHDRPQYLRSAHAVANAAQRVALEPLERRAADLTGG
;
A
#
# COMPACT_ATOMS: atom_id res chain seq x y z
N MET A 1 7.85 -36.10 10.25
CA MET A 1 7.77 -34.79 10.95
C MET A 1 7.19 -33.81 9.94
N ILE A 2 5.91 -33.49 10.09
CA ILE A 2 5.25 -32.48 9.24
C ILE A 2 5.59 -31.14 9.87
N PHE A 3 6.44 -30.35 9.22
CA PHE A 3 6.66 -28.96 9.60
C PHE A 3 5.44 -28.17 9.14
N PHE A 4 4.59 -27.78 10.10
CA PHE A 4 3.70 -26.65 9.89
C PHE A 4 4.59 -25.43 9.93
N ALA A 5 4.76 -24.78 8.78
CA ALA A 5 5.41 -23.49 8.72
C ALA A 5 4.66 -22.55 9.66
N ASP A 6 5.41 -22.04 10.64
CA ASP A 6 5.06 -20.89 11.45
C ASP A 6 4.48 -19.79 10.54
N GLU A 7 3.36 -19.22 10.99
CA GLU A 7 2.47 -18.26 10.32
C GLU A 7 3.04 -17.60 9.06
N GLY A 8 2.79 -18.23 7.92
CA GLY A 8 3.01 -17.58 6.65
C GLY A 8 2.02 -16.44 6.48
N GLY A 9 2.51 -15.19 6.58
CA GLY A 9 1.74 -14.01 6.26
C GLY A 9 1.02 -14.18 4.93
N SER A 10 -0.11 -13.48 4.78
CA SER A 10 -0.97 -13.41 3.58
C SER A 10 -0.25 -13.25 2.22
N TRP A 11 1.05 -12.95 2.23
CA TRP A 11 2.00 -12.95 1.13
C TRP A 11 2.38 -14.30 0.52
N GLN A 12 2.15 -15.43 1.20
CA GLN A 12 2.49 -16.77 0.69
C GLN A 12 1.37 -17.43 -0.13
N LEU A 13 0.20 -16.79 -0.21
CA LEU A 13 -0.74 -17.06 -1.30
C LEU A 13 -0.18 -16.28 -2.49
N GLY A 14 0.15 -16.94 -3.60
CA GLY A 14 0.72 -16.31 -4.81
C GLY A 14 -0.22 -15.32 -5.52
N VAL A 15 -0.81 -14.39 -4.78
CA VAL A 15 -1.63 -13.30 -5.30
C VAL A 15 -0.68 -12.18 -5.71
N GLU A 16 -0.84 -11.80 -6.97
CA GLU A 16 -0.15 -10.67 -7.56
C GLU A 16 -0.73 -9.36 -7.00
N TRP A 17 -0.25 -8.95 -5.82
CA TRP A 17 -0.69 -7.74 -5.12
C TRP A 17 -0.62 -6.49 -5.98
N ARG A 18 0.33 -6.45 -6.93
CA ARG A 18 0.42 -5.39 -7.94
C ARG A 18 -0.86 -5.25 -8.77
N SER A 19 -1.45 -6.35 -9.20
CA SER A 19 -2.70 -6.35 -9.97
C SER A 19 -3.90 -5.98 -9.08
N VAL A 20 -3.92 -6.45 -7.84
CA VAL A 20 -4.97 -6.14 -6.87
C VAL A 20 -5.00 -4.64 -6.57
N PHE A 21 -3.85 -4.04 -6.23
CA PHE A 21 -3.77 -2.62 -5.89
C PHE A 21 -4.02 -1.71 -7.09
N ALA A 22 -3.58 -2.12 -8.28
CA ALA A 22 -3.87 -1.38 -9.51
C ALA A 22 -5.37 -1.26 -9.78
N ALA A 23 -6.18 -2.27 -9.41
CA ALA A 23 -7.63 -2.21 -9.51
C ALA A 23 -8.28 -1.51 -8.30
N TYR A 24 -7.73 -1.70 -7.10
CA TYR A 24 -8.32 -1.23 -5.86
C TYR A 24 -8.15 0.27 -5.61
N PHE A 25 -6.94 0.81 -5.78
CA PHE A 25 -6.68 2.23 -5.49
C PHE A 25 -7.54 3.21 -6.30
N PRO A 26 -7.82 3.00 -7.61
CA PRO A 26 -8.76 3.84 -8.34
C PRO A 26 -10.18 3.82 -7.77
N CYS A 27 -10.67 2.67 -7.33
CA CYS A 27 -11.99 2.54 -6.72
C CYS A 27 -12.01 3.29 -5.39
N LEU A 28 -11.01 3.07 -4.55
CA LEU A 28 -10.86 3.74 -3.26
C LEU A 28 -10.75 5.27 -3.42
N ALA A 29 -9.97 5.74 -4.39
CA ALA A 29 -9.79 7.17 -4.66
C ALA A 29 -11.12 7.88 -5.03
N LYS A 30 -12.07 7.16 -5.65
CA LYS A 30 -13.38 7.72 -5.99
C LYS A 30 -14.35 7.78 -4.81
N THR A 31 -14.19 6.90 -3.82
CA THR A 31 -15.19 6.70 -2.77
C THR A 31 -14.74 7.21 -1.40
N ALA A 32 -13.44 7.31 -1.15
CA ALA A 32 -12.89 7.64 0.16
C ALA A 32 -12.55 9.14 0.29
N ALA A 33 -12.76 9.68 1.49
CA ALA A 33 -12.20 10.98 1.86
C ALA A 33 -10.66 10.91 1.88
N ALA A 34 -9.99 12.08 1.85
CA ALA A 34 -8.54 12.13 1.73
C ALA A 34 -7.80 11.40 2.86
N ALA A 35 -8.25 11.58 4.10
CA ALA A 35 -7.66 10.91 5.27
C ALA A 35 -7.88 9.39 5.22
N ASP A 36 -9.09 8.95 4.92
CA ASP A 36 -9.46 7.53 4.85
C ASP A 36 -8.70 6.82 3.72
N PHE A 37 -8.54 7.50 2.58
CA PHE A 37 -7.74 7.01 1.47
C PHE A 37 -6.29 6.75 1.90
N ALA A 38 -5.63 7.76 2.49
CA ALA A 38 -4.23 7.63 2.91
C ALA A 38 -4.05 6.56 4.00
N SER A 39 -4.93 6.52 5.01
CA SER A 39 -4.87 5.51 6.07
C SER A 39 -5.12 4.10 5.55
N THR A 40 -6.05 3.93 4.60
CA THR A 40 -6.35 2.61 4.03
C THR A 40 -5.21 2.14 3.14
N VAL A 41 -4.62 3.02 2.33
CA VAL A 41 -3.42 2.70 1.53
C VAL A 41 -2.26 2.31 2.44
N ASP A 42 -2.03 3.04 3.53
CA ASP A 42 -0.95 2.77 4.47
C ASP A 42 -1.08 1.39 5.12
N GLN A 43 -2.28 1.09 5.65
CA GLN A 43 -2.59 -0.19 6.29
C GLN A 43 -2.44 -1.35 5.31
N MET A 44 -3.01 -1.21 4.11
CA MET A 44 -2.96 -2.27 3.10
C MET A 44 -1.53 -2.55 2.63
N ILE A 45 -0.72 -1.50 2.52
CA ILE A 45 0.70 -1.67 2.22
C ILE A 45 1.44 -2.33 3.37
N GLU A 46 1.21 -1.96 4.63
CA GLU A 46 1.89 -2.60 5.77
C GLU A 46 1.57 -4.10 5.84
N ASP A 47 0.29 -4.46 5.67
CA ASP A 47 -0.17 -5.85 5.82
C ASP A 47 0.25 -6.75 4.65
N PHE A 48 0.19 -6.23 3.42
CA PHE A 48 0.27 -7.04 2.20
C PHE A 48 1.33 -6.60 1.20
N ALA A 49 2.05 -5.50 1.47
CA ALA A 49 2.89 -4.84 0.46
C ALA A 49 4.18 -4.18 1.00
N ARG A 50 4.53 -4.40 2.27
CA ARG A 50 5.54 -3.65 3.04
C ARG A 50 6.88 -3.51 2.33
N HIS A 51 7.37 -4.59 1.73
CA HIS A 51 8.68 -4.62 1.08
C HIS A 51 8.74 -3.69 -0.14
N ASP A 52 7.64 -3.55 -0.87
CA ASP A 52 7.53 -2.71 -2.07
C ASP A 52 6.76 -1.41 -1.78
N ARG A 53 6.70 -0.97 -0.52
CA ARG A 53 5.98 0.25 -0.09
C ARG A 53 6.22 1.47 -0.99
N PRO A 54 7.47 1.82 -1.40
CA PRO A 54 7.70 2.97 -2.27
C PRO A 54 7.06 2.83 -3.66
N GLN A 55 6.92 1.61 -4.17
CA GLN A 55 6.24 1.37 -5.45
C GLN A 55 4.74 1.52 -5.34
N TYR A 56 4.14 1.01 -4.26
CA TYR A 56 2.69 1.07 -4.06
C TYR A 56 2.20 2.45 -3.66
N LEU A 57 2.96 3.22 -2.88
CA LEU A 57 2.65 4.62 -2.60
C LEU A 57 2.62 5.45 -3.90
N ARG A 58 3.60 5.28 -4.80
CA ARG A 58 3.58 5.94 -6.13
C ARG A 58 2.35 5.55 -6.95
N SER A 59 1.94 4.29 -6.88
CA SER A 59 0.75 3.80 -7.59
C SER A 59 -0.53 4.43 -7.03
N ALA A 60 -0.64 4.56 -5.70
CA ALA A 60 -1.75 5.26 -5.05
C ALA A 60 -1.76 6.76 -5.40
N HIS A 61 -0.60 7.41 -5.39
CA HIS A 61 -0.46 8.83 -5.73
C HIS A 61 -0.89 9.14 -7.18
N ALA A 62 -0.61 8.22 -8.11
CA ALA A 62 -0.99 8.38 -9.52
C ALA A 62 -2.50 8.49 -9.71
N VAL A 63 -3.29 7.78 -8.90
CA VAL A 63 -4.76 7.72 -9.04
C VAL A 63 -5.49 8.66 -8.06
N ALA A 64 -4.78 9.16 -7.05
CA ALA A 64 -5.29 10.08 -6.05
C ALA A 64 -5.66 11.46 -6.63
N ASN A 65 -6.73 12.05 -6.11
CA ASN A 65 -7.05 13.46 -6.33
C ASN A 65 -6.12 14.38 -5.51
N ALA A 66 -6.22 15.70 -5.69
CA ALA A 66 -5.31 16.66 -5.05
C ALA A 66 -5.29 16.57 -3.51
N ALA A 67 -6.45 16.44 -2.87
CA ALA A 67 -6.54 16.33 -1.40
C ALA A 67 -5.95 15.00 -0.90
N GLN A 68 -6.20 13.91 -1.62
CA GLN A 68 -5.64 12.59 -1.32
C GLN A 68 -4.11 12.56 -1.49
N ARG A 69 -3.57 13.25 -2.50
CA ARG A 69 -2.11 13.39 -2.68
C ARG A 69 -1.45 14.07 -1.50
N VAL A 70 -2.01 15.20 -1.04
CA VAL A 70 -1.53 15.90 0.17
C VAL A 70 -1.54 14.97 1.39
N ALA A 71 -2.58 14.13 1.51
CA ALA A 71 -2.66 13.16 2.60
C ALA A 71 -1.63 12.01 2.49
N LEU A 72 -1.13 11.69 1.29
CA LEU A 72 -0.09 10.68 1.06
C LEU A 72 1.33 11.19 1.32
N GLU A 73 1.60 12.48 1.14
CA GLU A 73 2.96 13.06 1.26
C GLU A 73 3.72 12.67 2.54
N PRO A 74 3.10 12.61 3.74
CA PRO A 74 3.81 12.18 4.95
C PRO A 74 4.28 10.72 4.87
N LEU A 75 3.50 9.85 4.22
CA LEU A 75 3.82 8.43 4.07
C LEU A 75 4.94 8.23 3.05
N GLU A 76 4.91 8.98 1.96
CA GLU A 76 5.95 8.97 0.92
C GLU A 76 7.29 9.46 1.47
N ARG A 77 7.28 10.53 2.27
CA ARG A 77 8.48 11.05 2.94
C ARG A 77 9.09 9.99 3.87
N ARG A 78 8.28 9.35 4.70
CA ARG A 78 8.73 8.26 5.60
C ARG A 78 9.33 7.08 4.82
N ALA A 79 8.74 6.73 3.68
CA ALA A 79 9.24 5.63 2.84
C ALA A 79 10.60 5.97 2.19
N ALA A 80 10.80 7.23 1.80
CA ALA A 80 12.08 7.71 1.27
C ALA A 80 13.19 7.69 2.34
N ASP A 81 12.88 8.09 3.57
CA ASP A 81 13.85 8.09 4.67
C ASP A 81 14.36 6.67 4.99
N LEU A 82 13.50 5.65 4.85
CA LEU A 82 13.84 4.24 5.09
C LEU A 82 14.67 3.59 3.97
N THR A 83 14.73 4.20 2.78
CA THR A 83 15.51 3.69 1.63
C THR A 83 16.86 4.38 1.45
N GLY A 84 17.09 5.49 2.15
CA GLY A 84 18.34 6.26 2.09
C GLY A 84 19.34 6.02 3.24
N GLY A 85 19.07 5.04 4.12
CA GLY A 85 19.90 4.70 5.30
C GLY A 85 20.78 3.48 5.11
#